data_AF-A0A7X8A3B0-F1
#
_entry.id   AF-A0A7X8A3B0-F1
#
_cell.length_a   1.000
_cell.length_b   1.000
_cell.length_c   1.000
_cell.angle_alpha   90.00
_cell.angle_beta   90.00
_cell.angle_gamma   90.00
#
_symmetry.space_group_name_H-M   'P 1'
#
loop_
_entity.id
_entity.type
_entity.pdbx_description
1 polymer ?
#
loop_
_entity_poly.entity_id
_entity_poly.type
_entity_poly.pdbx_seq_one_letter_code
_entity_poly.pdbx_strand_id
1 'polypeptide(L)'
;MKFRSILINLVIAGFWLVSMYWVYNQHYSGPTAIQLAGFQTVNSPQMGNERWYDITMANKKIGYAMNTFGSTPLGYVFKDYSLLRLPMAGVMREILMDFYAVVDTSYALKTFTFGLSSDDYSTNVYGQIAGGNLFLKVMSDSTTTDLVSPAPKGIYLPGTIPLILAAKGFPPGKFQLAGFDPISLSTSDMIIDVGGQTQIVISGRKFDVHKVVVTTSGISSYSFVTSDGMVVREEETGNMAMTLTSKEKALDVPETMHNWDMLKSLAVNAMGQIEDARDCRYLKVELDGIEGAGFSLEDDFQRVVSQSPLMLEIKPEGFRRSSIPATKFLKAQPMVQSDDPRIMLKARQIVGNLKSDSLQIAAITNWVYSNIEKDYAISLPSAIEVLRVKKGDCNEHSALFTALTRSLGIPTKICLGVVYKDGLFYYHAWPAVYLNGRWLPVDPTFGQQTADATHIKLLEGSYESTVGLMRVIGKLTVRIVDSENSRLAEK
;
A
#
# COMPACT_ATOMS: atom_id res chain seq x y z
N MET A 1 39.93 44.88 -8.72
CA MET A 1 39.66 43.41 -8.79
C MET A 1 38.36 42.98 -8.12
N LYS A 2 37.96 43.48 -6.94
CA LYS A 2 36.75 43.02 -6.23
C LYS A 2 35.42 43.22 -7.00
N PHE A 3 35.25 44.33 -7.71
CA PHE A 3 34.00 44.64 -8.43
C PHE A 3 33.71 43.69 -9.61
N ARG A 4 34.75 43.25 -10.33
CA ARG A 4 34.61 42.26 -11.43
C ARG A 4 34.22 40.87 -10.89
N SER A 5 34.68 40.48 -9.71
CA SER A 5 34.29 39.19 -9.10
C SER A 5 32.83 39.18 -8.64
N ILE A 6 32.31 40.32 -8.15
CA ILE A 6 30.91 40.44 -7.74
C ILE A 6 29.99 40.34 -8.96
N LEU A 7 30.34 40.99 -10.06
CA LEU A 7 29.54 40.94 -11.30
C LEU A 7 29.50 39.52 -11.90
N ILE A 8 30.63 38.80 -11.88
CA ILE A 8 30.69 37.40 -12.35
C ILE A 8 29.83 36.49 -11.46
N ASN A 9 29.91 36.66 -10.14
CA ASN A 9 29.10 35.86 -9.21
C ASN A 9 27.59 36.14 -9.35
N LEU A 10 27.19 37.39 -9.63
CA LEU A 10 25.80 37.74 -9.89
C LEU A 10 25.28 37.14 -11.21
N VAL A 11 26.11 37.10 -12.24
CA VAL A 11 25.76 36.45 -13.52
C VAL A 11 25.62 34.94 -13.34
N ILE A 12 26.53 34.29 -12.60
CA ILE A 12 26.45 32.86 -12.29
C ILE A 12 25.20 32.55 -11.46
N ALA A 13 24.89 33.35 -10.44
CA ALA A 13 23.69 33.18 -9.63
C ALA A 13 22.40 33.37 -10.47
N GLY A 14 22.39 34.35 -11.37
CA GLY A 14 21.29 34.56 -12.32
C GLY A 14 21.09 33.37 -13.25
N PHE A 15 22.17 32.83 -13.82
CA PHE A 15 22.10 31.66 -14.69
C PHE A 15 21.64 30.41 -13.94
N TRP A 16 22.10 30.25 -12.69
CA TRP A 16 21.69 29.17 -11.81
C TRP A 16 20.20 29.26 -11.44
N LEU A 17 19.70 30.45 -11.14
CA LEU A 17 18.27 30.68 -10.87
C LEU A 17 17.40 30.43 -12.11
N VAL A 18 17.85 30.84 -13.30
CA VAL A 18 17.14 30.56 -14.56
C VAL A 18 17.15 29.06 -14.87
N SER A 19 18.28 28.38 -14.67
CA SER A 19 18.38 26.93 -14.80
C SER A 19 17.49 26.21 -13.79
N MET A 20 17.44 26.66 -12.54
CA MET A 20 16.57 26.09 -11.51
C MET A 20 15.09 26.34 -11.81
N TYR A 21 14.75 27.52 -12.34
CA TYR A 21 13.39 27.80 -12.82
C TYR A 21 13.01 26.91 -14.00
N TRP A 22 13.94 26.65 -14.92
CA TRP A 22 13.69 25.79 -16.07
C TRP A 22 13.61 24.31 -15.70
N VAL A 23 14.49 23.82 -14.81
CA VAL A 23 14.43 22.48 -14.22
C VAL A 23 13.16 22.31 -13.37
N TYR A 24 12.78 23.33 -12.60
CA TYR A 24 11.51 23.36 -11.89
C TYR A 24 10.34 23.31 -12.87
N ASN A 25 10.34 24.07 -13.96
CA ASN A 25 9.26 23.99 -14.95
C ASN A 25 9.25 22.65 -15.74
N GLN A 26 10.40 22.03 -15.99
CA GLN A 26 10.46 20.77 -16.73
C GLN A 26 10.19 19.54 -15.87
N HIS A 27 10.43 19.59 -14.56
CA HIS A 27 10.28 18.44 -13.66
C HIS A 27 9.23 18.62 -12.55
N TYR A 28 8.82 19.86 -12.25
CA TYR A 28 7.92 20.18 -11.13
C TYR A 28 6.72 21.05 -11.50
N SER A 29 6.75 21.85 -12.58
CA SER A 29 5.51 22.32 -13.18
C SER A 29 4.97 21.18 -14.02
N GLY A 30 4.14 20.34 -13.40
CA GLY A 30 3.21 19.51 -14.15
C GLY A 30 2.44 20.40 -15.14
N PRO A 31 1.92 19.84 -16.25
CA PRO A 31 1.06 20.59 -17.15
C PRO A 31 0.02 21.31 -16.30
N THR A 32 -0.17 22.62 -16.50
CA THR A 32 -1.12 23.46 -15.77
C THR A 32 -2.42 22.67 -15.65
N ALA A 33 -2.65 22.04 -14.49
CA ALA A 33 -3.73 21.09 -14.36
C ALA A 33 -5.00 21.91 -14.56
N ILE A 34 -5.71 21.66 -15.65
CA ILE A 34 -7.00 22.30 -15.86
C ILE A 34 -7.82 21.95 -14.62
N GLN A 35 -8.36 22.96 -13.93
CA GLN A 35 -9.18 22.69 -12.75
C GLN A 35 -10.56 22.21 -13.22
N LEU A 36 -10.95 20.98 -12.86
CA LEU A 36 -12.31 20.46 -13.12
C LEU A 36 -13.41 21.40 -12.60
N ALA A 37 -13.11 22.19 -11.56
CA ALA A 37 -13.98 23.21 -11.00
C ALA A 37 -14.39 24.30 -12.01
N GLY A 38 -13.60 24.55 -13.06
CA GLY A 38 -13.85 25.58 -14.06
C GLY A 38 -14.94 25.22 -15.09
N PHE A 39 -15.37 23.96 -15.17
CA PHE A 39 -16.41 23.53 -16.11
C PHE A 39 -17.81 23.74 -15.53
N GLN A 40 -18.76 24.15 -16.37
CA GLN A 40 -20.17 24.24 -15.97
C GLN A 40 -20.76 22.84 -15.75
N THR A 41 -21.77 22.76 -14.90
CA THR A 41 -22.53 21.52 -14.69
C THR A 41 -23.52 21.36 -15.84
N VAL A 42 -23.44 20.24 -16.56
CA VAL A 42 -24.19 19.96 -17.79
C VAL A 42 -25.26 18.89 -17.56
N ASN A 43 -25.02 17.92 -16.68
CA ASN A 43 -25.93 16.80 -16.40
C ASN A 43 -26.14 16.59 -14.90
N SER A 44 -27.27 15.97 -14.56
CA SER A 44 -27.50 15.38 -13.23
C SER A 44 -27.21 13.87 -13.32
N PRO A 45 -26.33 13.30 -12.47
CA PRO A 45 -26.12 11.85 -12.45
C PRO A 45 -27.40 11.10 -12.11
N GLN A 46 -27.54 9.86 -12.62
CA GLN A 46 -28.63 9.00 -12.17
C GLN A 46 -28.46 8.64 -10.68
N MET A 47 -29.56 8.73 -9.93
CA MET A 47 -29.62 8.47 -8.49
C MET A 47 -30.60 7.36 -8.16
N GLY A 48 -30.41 6.72 -7.01
CA GLY A 48 -31.42 5.92 -6.33
C GLY A 48 -31.50 4.44 -6.70
N ASN A 49 -30.76 3.97 -7.71
CA ASN A 49 -30.73 2.56 -8.08
C ASN A 49 -29.53 1.84 -7.46
N GLU A 50 -29.75 0.65 -6.90
CA GLU A 50 -28.69 -0.30 -6.59
C GLU A 50 -28.02 -0.75 -7.87
N ARG A 51 -26.68 -0.70 -7.88
CA ARG A 51 -25.87 -1.25 -8.97
C ARG A 51 -25.04 -2.38 -8.40
N TRP A 52 -25.10 -3.52 -9.07
CA TRP A 52 -24.49 -4.76 -8.65
C TRP A 52 -23.37 -5.15 -9.62
N TYR A 53 -22.26 -5.63 -9.08
CA TYR A 53 -21.07 -5.94 -9.86
C TYR A 53 -20.50 -7.28 -9.47
N ASP A 54 -20.02 -8.03 -10.46
CA ASP A 54 -19.10 -9.15 -10.22
C ASP A 54 -17.70 -8.58 -9.99
N ILE A 55 -17.03 -9.02 -8.93
CA ILE A 55 -15.61 -8.76 -8.71
C ILE A 55 -14.85 -10.02 -9.12
N THR A 56 -13.89 -9.84 -10.02
CA THR A 56 -13.05 -10.90 -10.55
C THR A 56 -11.58 -10.59 -10.34
N MET A 57 -10.76 -11.62 -10.15
CA MET A 57 -9.31 -11.53 -10.13
C MET A 57 -8.73 -12.69 -10.93
N ALA A 58 -7.76 -12.42 -11.81
CA ALA A 58 -7.19 -13.43 -12.72
C ALA A 58 -8.28 -14.24 -13.49
N ASN A 59 -9.34 -13.53 -13.94
CA ASN A 59 -10.52 -14.09 -14.61
C ASN A 59 -11.34 -15.09 -13.78
N LYS A 60 -11.17 -15.12 -12.46
CA LYS A 60 -11.99 -15.89 -11.52
C LYS A 60 -12.89 -14.95 -10.74
N LYS A 61 -14.16 -15.31 -10.56
CA LYS A 61 -15.08 -14.54 -9.72
C LYS A 61 -14.73 -14.76 -8.25
N ILE A 62 -14.34 -13.70 -7.57
CA ILE A 62 -13.94 -13.71 -6.16
C ILE A 62 -14.97 -13.05 -5.26
N GLY A 63 -15.97 -12.36 -5.81
CA GLY A 63 -16.89 -11.61 -4.97
C GLY A 63 -17.88 -10.77 -5.73
N TYR A 64 -18.50 -9.83 -5.02
CA TYR A 64 -19.36 -8.82 -5.59
C TYR A 64 -19.21 -7.47 -4.88
N ALA A 65 -19.62 -6.42 -5.58
CA ALA A 65 -19.88 -5.12 -5.00
C ALA A 65 -21.34 -4.71 -5.27
N MET A 66 -21.89 -3.92 -4.35
CA MET A 66 -23.14 -3.20 -4.53
C MET A 66 -22.90 -1.75 -4.12
N ASN A 67 -23.23 -0.82 -5.02
CA ASN A 67 -23.20 0.59 -4.68
C ASN A 67 -24.52 1.30 -4.95
N THR A 68 -24.74 2.37 -4.20
CA THR A 68 -25.87 3.28 -4.36
C THR A 68 -25.38 4.71 -4.23
N PHE A 69 -25.99 5.59 -5.04
CA PHE A 69 -25.78 7.02 -4.95
C PHE A 69 -27.13 7.72 -4.86
N GLY A 70 -27.34 8.49 -3.80
CA GLY A 70 -28.62 9.14 -3.50
C GLY A 70 -28.48 10.60 -3.12
N SER A 71 -29.55 11.38 -3.31
CA SER A 71 -29.64 12.77 -2.85
C SER A 71 -30.22 12.86 -1.45
N THR A 72 -29.76 13.84 -0.68
CA THR A 72 -30.30 14.21 0.63
C THR A 72 -30.38 15.74 0.73
N PRO A 73 -31.11 16.31 1.72
CA PRO A 73 -31.07 17.75 1.96
C PRO A 73 -29.67 18.32 2.29
N LEU A 74 -28.71 17.47 2.66
CA LEU A 74 -27.36 17.86 3.10
C LEU A 74 -26.28 17.71 2.02
N GLY A 75 -26.65 17.22 0.83
CA GLY A 75 -25.75 16.87 -0.27
C GLY A 75 -26.09 15.49 -0.83
N TYR A 76 -25.07 14.71 -1.19
CA TYR A 76 -25.26 13.35 -1.69
C TYR A 76 -24.73 12.31 -0.71
N VAL A 77 -25.28 11.10 -0.81
CA VAL A 77 -24.86 9.93 -0.06
C VAL A 77 -24.38 8.88 -1.03
N PHE A 78 -23.17 8.39 -0.81
CA PHE A 78 -22.59 7.26 -1.50
C PHE A 78 -22.50 6.09 -0.53
N LYS A 79 -23.02 4.93 -0.94
CA LYS A 79 -22.85 3.67 -0.19
C LYS A 79 -22.20 2.65 -1.09
N ASP A 80 -21.25 1.91 -0.54
CA ASP A 80 -20.59 0.80 -1.19
C ASP A 80 -20.53 -0.37 -0.21
N TYR A 81 -20.80 -1.56 -0.70
CA TYR A 81 -20.71 -2.81 0.03
C TYR A 81 -20.02 -3.83 -0.86
N SER A 82 -19.04 -4.53 -0.34
CA SER A 82 -18.39 -5.61 -1.07
C SER A 82 -18.11 -6.82 -0.18
N LEU A 83 -18.18 -7.98 -0.82
CA LEU A 83 -17.83 -9.27 -0.24
C LEU A 83 -16.82 -9.90 -1.18
N LEU A 84 -15.66 -10.29 -0.63
CA LEU A 84 -14.62 -11.02 -1.34
C LEU A 84 -14.36 -12.36 -0.66
N ARG A 85 -14.13 -13.39 -1.46
CA ARG A 85 -13.72 -14.73 -1.06
C ARG A 85 -12.44 -15.11 -1.77
N LEU A 86 -11.36 -15.19 -1.00
CA LEU A 86 -10.01 -15.36 -1.54
C LEU A 86 -9.32 -16.56 -0.89
N PRO A 87 -8.88 -17.59 -1.65
CA PRO A 87 -7.99 -18.61 -1.14
C PRO A 87 -6.60 -18.00 -0.88
N MET A 88 -6.17 -18.03 0.38
CA MET A 88 -4.86 -17.57 0.81
C MET A 88 -4.16 -18.66 1.60
N ALA A 89 -3.01 -19.12 1.12
CA ALA A 89 -2.27 -20.24 1.67
C ALA A 89 -3.13 -21.49 1.90
N GLY A 90 -4.02 -21.79 0.95
CA GLY A 90 -4.91 -22.95 0.99
C GLY A 90 -6.16 -22.80 1.87
N VAL A 91 -6.40 -21.63 2.50
CA VAL A 91 -7.60 -21.36 3.30
C VAL A 91 -8.46 -20.31 2.59
N MET A 92 -9.76 -20.57 2.43
CA MET A 92 -10.70 -19.58 1.91
C MET A 92 -11.00 -18.51 2.97
N ARG A 93 -10.71 -17.25 2.65
CA ARG A 93 -10.95 -16.08 3.50
C ARG A 93 -12.11 -15.27 2.97
N GLU A 94 -13.02 -14.89 3.86
CA GLU A 94 -14.13 -13.99 3.55
C GLU A 94 -13.84 -12.60 4.09
N ILE A 95 -13.94 -11.59 3.23
CA ILE A 95 -13.67 -10.19 3.55
C ILE A 95 -14.92 -9.40 3.24
N LEU A 96 -15.39 -8.68 4.24
CA LEU A 96 -16.54 -7.80 4.13
C LEU A 96 -16.06 -6.36 4.26
N MET A 97 -16.47 -5.53 3.31
CA MET A 97 -16.22 -4.10 3.34
C MET A 97 -17.53 -3.35 3.17
N ASP A 98 -17.74 -2.35 4.00
CA ASP A 98 -18.83 -1.40 3.87
C ASP A 98 -18.29 0.02 3.95
N PHE A 99 -18.81 0.88 3.10
CA PHE A 99 -18.41 2.26 3.04
C PHE A 99 -19.64 3.15 2.86
N TYR A 100 -19.73 4.18 3.68
CA TYR A 100 -20.80 5.16 3.63
C TYR A 100 -20.17 6.54 3.67
N ALA A 101 -20.47 7.39 2.69
CA ALA A 101 -19.99 8.76 2.66
C ALA A 101 -21.11 9.76 2.43
N VAL A 102 -21.01 10.89 3.11
CA VAL A 102 -21.77 12.10 2.83
C VAL A 102 -20.84 13.06 2.11
N VAL A 103 -21.25 13.49 0.91
CA VAL A 103 -20.54 14.47 0.10
C VAL A 103 -21.41 15.69 -0.11
N ASP A 104 -20.82 16.86 -0.33
CA ASP A 104 -21.56 18.07 -0.64
C ASP A 104 -22.03 18.12 -2.11
N THR A 105 -22.69 19.21 -2.51
CA THR A 105 -23.18 19.38 -3.89
C THR A 105 -22.06 19.54 -4.92
N SER A 106 -20.82 19.78 -4.48
CA SER A 106 -19.61 19.73 -5.30
C SER A 106 -18.95 18.35 -5.31
N TYR A 107 -19.56 17.35 -4.67
CA TYR A 107 -19.04 15.98 -4.44
C TYR A 107 -17.84 15.91 -3.48
N ALA A 108 -17.51 17.00 -2.78
CA ALA A 108 -16.43 16.99 -1.80
C ALA A 108 -16.86 16.24 -0.54
N LEU A 109 -15.96 15.42 0.00
CA LEU A 109 -16.18 14.58 1.17
C LEU A 109 -16.41 15.43 2.43
N LYS A 110 -17.51 15.15 3.15
CA LYS A 110 -17.82 15.76 4.45
C LYS A 110 -17.56 14.78 5.59
N THR A 111 -18.20 13.62 5.53
CA THR A 111 -18.07 12.57 6.55
C THR A 111 -18.12 11.20 5.89
N PHE A 112 -17.54 10.19 6.53
CA PHE A 112 -17.69 8.80 6.11
C PHE A 112 -17.61 7.82 7.27
N THR A 113 -18.12 6.61 7.04
CA THR A 113 -17.78 5.41 7.80
C THR A 113 -17.23 4.35 6.85
N PHE A 114 -16.23 3.61 7.31
CA PHE A 114 -15.66 2.47 6.61
C PHE A 114 -15.55 1.30 7.58
N GLY A 115 -16.16 0.17 7.24
CA GLY A 115 -16.03 -1.09 7.95
C GLY A 115 -15.23 -2.08 7.13
N LEU A 116 -14.33 -2.81 7.81
CA LEU A 116 -13.58 -3.94 7.27
C LEU A 116 -13.65 -5.09 8.28
N SER A 117 -14.07 -6.26 7.81
CA SER A 117 -14.11 -7.48 8.62
C SER A 117 -13.53 -8.65 7.86
N SER A 118 -12.65 -9.41 8.50
CA SER A 118 -12.07 -10.66 7.99
C SER A 118 -11.72 -11.55 9.18
N ASP A 119 -12.36 -12.71 9.27
CA ASP A 119 -12.15 -13.69 10.35
C ASP A 119 -12.18 -13.07 11.77
N ASP A 120 -11.05 -13.10 12.50
CA ASP A 120 -10.89 -12.60 13.86
C ASP A 120 -10.63 -11.07 13.94
N TYR A 121 -10.60 -10.37 12.79
CA TYR A 121 -10.32 -8.94 12.70
C TYR A 121 -11.55 -8.16 12.26
N SER A 122 -11.86 -7.10 13.00
CA SER A 122 -12.86 -6.10 12.64
C SER A 122 -12.30 -4.70 12.90
N THR A 123 -12.44 -3.82 11.91
CA THR A 123 -12.06 -2.41 12.04
C THR A 123 -13.16 -1.52 11.48
N ASN A 124 -13.53 -0.50 12.25
CA ASN A 124 -14.46 0.53 11.86
C ASN A 124 -13.77 1.89 11.92
N VAL A 125 -13.88 2.67 10.87
CA VAL A 125 -13.31 4.00 10.76
C VAL A 125 -14.42 5.00 10.58
N TYR A 126 -14.48 5.99 11.46
CA TYR A 126 -15.29 7.18 11.26
C TYR A 126 -14.38 8.33 10.83
N GLY A 127 -14.75 9.05 9.78
CA GLY A 127 -14.01 10.20 9.29
C GLY A 127 -14.86 11.44 9.11
N GLN A 128 -14.26 12.61 9.38
CA GLN A 128 -14.90 13.91 9.21
C GLN A 128 -13.90 14.96 8.72
N ILE A 129 -14.31 15.73 7.72
CA ILE A 129 -13.60 16.93 7.27
C ILE A 129 -14.18 18.15 7.99
N ALA A 130 -13.36 18.83 8.79
CA ALA A 130 -13.76 20.07 9.47
C ALA A 130 -12.57 21.01 9.66
N GLY A 131 -12.77 22.31 9.44
CA GLY A 131 -11.75 23.33 9.72
C GLY A 131 -10.42 23.13 8.97
N GLY A 132 -10.44 22.52 7.78
CA GLY A 132 -9.22 22.22 7.00
C GLY A 132 -8.44 21.00 7.51
N ASN A 133 -9.05 20.18 8.37
CA ASN A 133 -8.46 18.93 8.86
C ASN A 133 -9.38 17.74 8.58
N LEU A 134 -8.76 16.58 8.40
CA LEU A 134 -9.38 15.27 8.42
C LEU A 134 -9.20 14.68 9.82
N PHE A 135 -10.32 14.45 10.49
CA PHE A 135 -10.40 13.74 11.76
C PHE A 135 -10.82 12.31 11.48
N LEU A 136 -10.05 11.35 12.00
CA LEU A 136 -10.36 9.93 11.90
C LEU A 136 -10.46 9.35 13.31
N LYS A 137 -11.43 8.46 13.50
CA LYS A 137 -11.53 7.60 14.66
C LYS A 137 -11.51 6.16 14.17
N VAL A 138 -10.40 5.47 14.42
CA VAL A 138 -10.19 4.07 14.05
C VAL A 138 -10.51 3.21 15.27
N MET A 139 -11.52 2.35 15.14
CA MET A 139 -12.02 1.48 16.19
C MET A 139 -11.77 0.03 15.80
N SER A 140 -11.09 -0.69 16.67
CA SER A 140 -10.89 -2.13 16.64
C SER A 140 -11.39 -2.71 17.98
N ASP A 141 -11.45 -4.03 18.11
CA ASP A 141 -11.98 -4.67 19.31
C ASP A 141 -11.26 -4.27 20.60
N SER A 142 -9.97 -3.93 20.54
CA SER A 142 -9.14 -3.65 21.71
C SER A 142 -8.66 -2.20 21.82
N THR A 143 -8.87 -1.38 20.77
CA THR A 143 -8.46 0.03 20.78
C THR A 143 -9.37 0.96 19.99
N THR A 144 -9.40 2.21 20.43
CA THR A 144 -9.88 3.35 19.65
C THR A 144 -8.74 4.35 19.52
N THR A 145 -8.38 4.69 18.30
CA THR A 145 -7.30 5.63 17.97
C THR A 145 -7.88 6.83 17.23
N ASP A 146 -7.64 8.03 17.75
CA ASP A 146 -7.98 9.27 17.07
C ASP A 146 -6.76 9.77 16.28
N LEU A 147 -6.96 10.07 14.99
CA LEU A 147 -5.95 10.63 14.10
C LEU A 147 -6.44 11.97 13.54
N VAL A 148 -5.51 12.91 13.38
CA VAL A 148 -5.79 14.19 12.76
C VAL A 148 -4.71 14.48 11.73
N SER A 149 -5.14 14.83 10.51
CA SER A 149 -4.24 15.22 9.43
C SER A 149 -4.78 16.46 8.70
N PRO A 150 -3.90 17.28 8.08
CA PRO A 150 -4.34 18.37 7.23
C PRO A 150 -5.15 17.86 6.04
N ALA A 151 -6.26 18.54 5.74
CA ALA A 151 -7.15 18.22 4.64
C ALA A 151 -7.14 19.37 3.61
N PRO A 152 -6.69 19.13 2.36
CA PRO A 152 -6.87 20.10 1.29
C PRO A 152 -8.34 20.52 1.13
N LYS A 153 -8.57 21.71 0.57
CA LYS A 153 -9.93 22.14 0.23
C LYS A 153 -10.43 21.29 -0.95
N GLY A 154 -11.60 20.66 -0.79
CA GLY A 154 -12.18 19.80 -1.84
C GLY A 154 -11.43 18.47 -1.95
N ILE A 155 -11.59 17.61 -0.94
CA ILE A 155 -11.14 16.22 -0.99
C ILE A 155 -12.26 15.38 -1.59
N TYR A 156 -11.89 14.48 -2.50
CA TYR A 156 -12.82 13.62 -3.22
C TYR A 156 -12.50 12.14 -2.97
N LEU A 157 -13.46 11.28 -3.25
CA LEU A 157 -13.28 9.83 -3.23
C LEU A 157 -13.05 9.35 -4.67
N PRO A 158 -12.20 8.34 -4.91
CA PRO A 158 -12.06 7.75 -6.24
C PRO A 158 -13.41 7.34 -6.86
N GLY A 159 -14.30 6.72 -6.05
CA GLY A 159 -15.63 6.30 -6.48
C GLY A 159 -16.60 7.44 -6.86
N THR A 160 -16.32 8.70 -6.50
CA THR A 160 -17.16 9.85 -6.91
C THR A 160 -16.68 10.52 -8.19
N ILE A 161 -15.47 10.20 -8.69
CA ILE A 161 -14.92 10.79 -9.92
C ILE A 161 -15.84 10.57 -11.14
N PRO A 162 -16.37 9.36 -11.41
CA PRO A 162 -17.32 9.15 -12.51
C PRO A 162 -18.53 10.09 -12.48
N LEU A 163 -19.04 10.39 -11.28
CA LEU A 163 -20.20 11.26 -11.08
C LEU A 163 -19.84 12.73 -11.32
N ILE A 164 -18.65 13.17 -10.87
CA ILE A 164 -18.13 14.51 -11.12
C ILE A 164 -17.96 14.73 -12.62
N LEU A 165 -17.34 13.78 -13.33
CA LEU A 165 -17.12 13.86 -14.77
C LEU A 165 -18.43 13.89 -15.56
N ALA A 166 -19.41 13.05 -15.18
CA ALA A 166 -20.74 13.08 -15.77
C ALA A 166 -21.44 14.43 -15.58
N ALA A 167 -21.36 14.99 -14.37
CA ALA A 167 -21.89 16.31 -14.07
C ALA A 167 -21.21 17.41 -14.90
N LYS A 168 -19.93 17.26 -15.26
CA LYS A 168 -19.17 18.21 -16.10
C LYS A 168 -19.20 17.91 -17.60
N GLY A 169 -19.88 16.85 -18.04
CA GLY A 169 -19.95 16.47 -19.45
C GLY A 169 -18.65 15.90 -20.02
N PHE A 170 -17.83 15.23 -19.20
CA PHE A 170 -16.58 14.55 -19.59
C PHE A 170 -15.62 15.45 -20.40
N PRO A 171 -15.12 16.56 -19.82
CA PRO A 171 -14.15 17.40 -20.50
C PRO A 171 -12.87 16.60 -20.79
N PRO A 172 -12.36 16.61 -22.04
CA PRO A 172 -11.17 15.86 -22.39
C PRO A 172 -9.93 16.45 -21.73
N GLY A 173 -8.98 15.60 -21.34
CA GLY A 173 -7.69 16.01 -20.82
C GLY A 173 -7.34 15.41 -19.46
N LYS A 174 -6.29 15.96 -18.86
CA LYS A 174 -5.77 15.53 -17.55
C LYS A 174 -6.07 16.56 -16.48
N PHE A 175 -6.55 16.08 -15.35
CA PHE A 175 -6.97 16.87 -14.20
C PHE A 175 -6.32 16.35 -12.93
N GLN A 176 -6.13 17.22 -11.95
CA GLN A 176 -5.61 16.85 -10.64
C GLN A 176 -6.60 17.28 -9.56
N LEU A 177 -6.97 16.35 -8.68
CA LEU A 177 -7.83 16.58 -7.53
C LEU A 177 -7.18 16.02 -6.26
N ALA A 178 -7.49 16.58 -5.09
CA ALA A 178 -7.13 15.97 -3.83
C ALA A 178 -8.05 14.76 -3.57
N GLY A 179 -7.47 13.60 -3.31
CA GLY A 179 -8.17 12.36 -2.98
C GLY A 179 -7.97 11.93 -1.54
N PHE A 180 -8.90 11.13 -1.05
CA PHE A 180 -8.78 10.39 0.19
C PHE A 180 -9.02 8.89 -0.05
N ASP A 181 -8.12 8.08 0.48
CA ASP A 181 -8.20 6.62 0.42
C ASP A 181 -8.56 6.07 1.82
N PRO A 182 -9.70 5.35 1.96
CA PRO A 182 -10.16 4.83 3.25
C PRO A 182 -9.39 3.59 3.74
N ILE A 183 -8.63 2.91 2.88
CA ILE A 183 -7.82 1.75 3.23
C ILE A 183 -6.46 2.21 3.77
N SER A 184 -5.80 3.15 3.08
CA SER A 184 -4.53 3.72 3.55
C SER A 184 -4.70 4.84 4.58
N LEU A 185 -5.94 5.30 4.79
CA LEU A 185 -6.31 6.39 5.72
C LEU A 185 -5.56 7.70 5.47
N SER A 186 -5.19 7.95 4.21
CA SER A 186 -4.34 9.07 3.82
C SER A 186 -4.92 9.87 2.67
N THR A 187 -4.54 11.15 2.60
CA THR A 187 -4.81 12.00 1.46
C THR A 187 -3.67 11.94 0.45
N SER A 188 -4.00 11.98 -0.84
CA SER A 188 -3.02 12.01 -1.93
C SER A 188 -3.58 12.72 -3.16
N ASP A 189 -2.71 13.11 -4.08
CA ASP A 189 -3.15 13.64 -5.37
C ASP A 189 -3.72 12.53 -6.25
N MET A 190 -4.90 12.77 -6.82
CA MET A 190 -5.53 11.94 -7.85
C MET A 190 -5.34 12.60 -9.20
N ILE A 191 -4.70 11.88 -10.12
CA ILE A 191 -4.54 12.28 -11.51
C ILE A 191 -5.62 11.60 -12.33
N ILE A 192 -6.46 12.38 -13.00
CA ILE A 192 -7.61 11.90 -13.77
C ILE A 192 -7.34 12.16 -15.24
N ASP A 193 -7.38 11.13 -16.07
CA ASP A 193 -7.26 11.20 -17.53
C ASP A 193 -8.60 10.82 -18.17
N VAL A 194 -9.22 11.78 -18.86
CA VAL A 194 -10.51 11.60 -19.54
C VAL A 194 -10.26 11.32 -21.02
N GLY A 195 -10.42 10.06 -21.40
CA GLY A 195 -10.31 9.58 -22.76
C GLY A 195 -11.58 9.79 -23.59
N GLY A 196 -11.50 9.38 -24.86
CA GLY A 196 -12.61 9.49 -25.81
C GLY A 196 -13.77 8.53 -25.51
N GLN A 197 -14.86 8.73 -26.24
CA GLN A 197 -16.02 7.83 -26.24
C GLN A 197 -15.74 6.57 -27.05
N THR A 198 -16.21 5.43 -26.57
CA THR A 198 -16.19 4.14 -27.24
C THR A 198 -17.44 3.34 -26.91
N GLN A 199 -17.69 2.26 -27.64
CA GLN A 199 -18.74 1.31 -27.33
C GLN A 199 -18.15 0.01 -26.78
N ILE A 200 -18.73 -0.50 -25.70
CA ILE A 200 -18.37 -1.81 -25.13
C ILE A 200 -19.60 -2.70 -24.95
N VAL A 201 -19.39 -4.01 -24.89
CA VAL A 201 -20.45 -4.99 -24.66
C VAL A 201 -20.25 -5.63 -23.30
N ILE A 202 -21.22 -5.48 -22.40
CA ILE A 202 -21.25 -6.12 -21.08
C ILE A 202 -22.51 -6.97 -21.00
N SER A 203 -22.36 -8.26 -20.71
CA SER A 203 -23.48 -9.21 -20.61
C SER A 203 -24.43 -9.19 -21.82
N GLY A 204 -23.89 -9.02 -23.04
CA GLY A 204 -24.65 -8.95 -24.28
C GLY A 204 -25.32 -7.60 -24.58
N ARG A 205 -25.25 -6.63 -23.67
CA ARG A 205 -25.77 -5.27 -23.86
C ARG A 205 -24.66 -4.31 -24.29
N LYS A 206 -24.95 -3.48 -25.29
CA LYS A 206 -24.05 -2.41 -25.76
C LYS A 206 -24.19 -1.17 -24.87
N PHE A 207 -23.06 -0.57 -24.51
CA PHE A 207 -22.97 0.67 -23.76
C PHE A 207 -22.03 1.64 -24.46
N ASP A 208 -22.47 2.89 -24.60
CA ASP A 208 -21.61 4.00 -24.99
C ASP A 208 -20.96 4.58 -23.73
N VAL A 209 -19.64 4.62 -23.71
CA VAL A 209 -18.85 4.88 -22.52
C VAL A 209 -17.66 5.80 -22.82
N HIS A 210 -17.26 6.57 -21.82
CA HIS A 210 -15.98 7.26 -21.76
C HIS A 210 -14.98 6.38 -21.03
N LYS A 211 -13.75 6.34 -21.54
CA LYS A 211 -12.64 5.73 -20.81
C LYS A 211 -12.07 6.75 -19.82
N VAL A 212 -12.06 6.41 -18.54
CA VAL A 212 -11.51 7.26 -17.47
C VAL A 212 -10.38 6.50 -16.80
N VAL A 213 -9.24 7.16 -16.61
CA VAL A 213 -8.14 6.62 -15.82
C VAL A 213 -7.96 7.48 -14.58
N VAL A 214 -8.03 6.89 -13.40
CA VAL A 214 -7.75 7.57 -12.14
C VAL A 214 -6.47 6.99 -11.57
N THR A 215 -5.47 7.82 -11.33
CA THR A 215 -4.21 7.41 -10.72
C THR A 215 -4.06 8.04 -9.35
N THR A 216 -4.00 7.21 -8.31
CA THR A 216 -3.87 7.61 -6.91
C THR A 216 -2.64 6.92 -6.33
N SER A 217 -1.71 7.70 -5.77
CA SER A 217 -0.46 7.16 -5.19
C SER A 217 0.33 6.21 -6.12
N GLY A 218 0.25 6.44 -7.43
CA GLY A 218 0.92 5.62 -8.46
C GLY A 218 0.16 4.36 -8.89
N ILE A 219 -1.04 4.12 -8.36
CA ILE A 219 -1.93 3.03 -8.75
C ILE A 219 -2.98 3.58 -9.69
N SER A 220 -3.11 3.00 -10.89
CA SER A 220 -4.12 3.42 -11.87
C SER A 220 -5.29 2.45 -11.89
N SER A 221 -6.52 2.98 -11.78
CA SER A 221 -7.76 2.29 -12.15
C SER A 221 -8.24 2.76 -13.51
N TYR A 222 -8.80 1.83 -14.29
CA TYR A 222 -9.30 2.07 -15.64
C TYR A 222 -10.81 1.78 -15.66
N SER A 223 -11.62 2.83 -15.74
CA SER A 223 -13.07 2.72 -15.68
C SER A 223 -13.71 3.06 -17.03
N PHE A 224 -14.75 2.31 -17.37
CA PHE A 224 -15.62 2.58 -18.51
C PHE A 224 -16.93 3.14 -17.99
N VAL A 225 -17.19 4.41 -18.28
CA VAL A 225 -18.25 5.20 -17.62
C VAL A 225 -19.24 5.73 -18.65
N THR A 226 -20.53 5.47 -18.47
CA THR A 226 -21.59 6.04 -19.31
C THR A 226 -21.72 7.55 -19.09
N SER A 227 -22.39 8.25 -20.01
CA SER A 227 -22.56 9.71 -19.96
C SER A 227 -23.29 10.23 -18.70
N ASP A 228 -24.04 9.38 -18.00
CA ASP A 228 -24.73 9.66 -16.73
C ASP A 228 -23.94 9.25 -15.48
N GLY A 229 -22.68 8.81 -15.64
CA GLY A 229 -21.76 8.52 -14.53
C GLY A 229 -21.86 7.11 -13.97
N MET A 230 -22.51 6.17 -14.68
CA MET A 230 -22.51 4.76 -14.29
C MET A 230 -21.23 4.08 -14.80
N VAL A 231 -20.48 3.50 -13.87
CA VAL A 231 -19.37 2.61 -14.18
C VAL A 231 -19.97 1.28 -14.64
N VAL A 232 -19.63 0.82 -15.85
CA VAL A 232 -20.08 -0.51 -16.34
C VAL A 232 -18.99 -1.56 -16.23
N ARG A 233 -17.73 -1.13 -16.18
CA ARG A 233 -16.56 -1.96 -15.95
C ARG A 233 -15.43 -1.11 -15.38
N GLU A 234 -14.68 -1.67 -14.46
CA GLU A 234 -13.47 -1.10 -13.89
C GLU A 234 -12.38 -2.18 -13.78
N GLU A 235 -11.15 -1.81 -14.08
CA GLU A 235 -9.98 -2.68 -14.02
C GLU A 235 -8.89 -2.02 -13.17
N GLU A 236 -8.28 -2.79 -12.28
CA GLU A 236 -7.28 -2.33 -11.32
C GLU A 236 -6.00 -3.16 -11.40
N THR A 237 -5.00 -2.78 -10.60
CA THR A 237 -3.75 -3.54 -10.47
C THR A 237 -4.01 -4.94 -9.90
N GLY A 238 -3.18 -5.93 -10.26
CA GLY A 238 -3.35 -7.31 -9.78
C GLY A 238 -4.37 -8.14 -10.58
N ASN A 239 -4.74 -7.71 -11.79
CA ASN A 239 -5.75 -8.34 -12.65
C ASN A 239 -7.14 -8.42 -11.98
N MET A 240 -7.45 -7.46 -11.11
CA MET A 240 -8.76 -7.33 -10.51
C MET A 240 -9.66 -6.49 -11.42
N ALA A 241 -10.91 -6.89 -11.56
CA ALA A 241 -11.89 -6.16 -12.35
C ALA A 241 -13.28 -6.25 -11.72
N MET A 242 -14.00 -5.13 -11.74
CA MET A 242 -15.39 -5.02 -11.36
C MET A 242 -16.24 -4.85 -12.62
N THR A 243 -17.29 -5.65 -12.80
CA THR A 243 -18.14 -5.60 -14.02
C THR A 243 -19.61 -5.60 -13.65
N LEU A 244 -20.37 -4.66 -14.24
CA LEU A 244 -21.81 -4.51 -14.00
C LEU A 244 -22.56 -5.78 -14.38
N THR A 245 -23.44 -6.24 -13.48
CA THR A 245 -24.21 -7.48 -13.63
C THR A 245 -25.58 -7.37 -12.94
N SER A 246 -26.37 -8.44 -12.94
CA SER A 246 -27.63 -8.49 -12.18
C SER A 246 -27.37 -8.85 -10.73
N LYS A 247 -28.29 -8.49 -9.81
CA LYS A 247 -28.18 -8.84 -8.39
C LYS A 247 -28.04 -10.35 -8.18
N GLU A 248 -28.82 -11.14 -8.90
CA GLU A 248 -28.82 -12.60 -8.79
C GLU A 248 -27.45 -13.16 -9.20
N LYS A 249 -26.88 -12.66 -10.29
CA LYS A 249 -25.54 -13.07 -10.73
C LYS A 249 -24.47 -12.62 -9.77
N ALA A 250 -24.51 -11.37 -9.30
CA ALA A 250 -23.54 -10.84 -8.34
C ALA A 250 -23.47 -11.69 -7.07
N LEU A 251 -24.62 -12.05 -6.50
CA LEU A 251 -24.72 -12.84 -5.27
C LEU A 251 -24.27 -14.30 -5.42
N ASP A 252 -24.19 -14.83 -6.64
CA ASP A 252 -23.68 -16.18 -6.92
C ASP A 252 -22.13 -16.21 -6.85
N VAL A 253 -21.59 -16.13 -5.64
CA VAL A 253 -20.14 -16.16 -5.37
C VAL A 253 -19.70 -17.60 -5.06
N PRO A 254 -18.67 -18.13 -5.75
CA PRO A 254 -18.14 -19.45 -5.45
C PRO A 254 -17.75 -19.60 -3.97
N GLU A 255 -18.18 -20.69 -3.33
CA GLU A 255 -17.78 -21.01 -1.95
C GLU A 255 -16.34 -21.56 -1.88
N THR A 256 -15.89 -22.20 -2.95
CA THR A 256 -14.56 -22.78 -3.06
C THR A 256 -13.93 -22.43 -4.39
N MET A 257 -12.59 -22.35 -4.40
CA MET A 257 -11.84 -22.10 -5.62
C MET A 257 -10.65 -23.06 -5.67
N HIS A 258 -10.88 -24.24 -6.28
CA HIS A 258 -9.86 -25.27 -6.37
C HIS A 258 -8.68 -24.83 -7.26
N ASN A 259 -7.46 -25.17 -6.83
CA ASN A 259 -6.22 -24.97 -7.57
C ASN A 259 -5.86 -23.51 -7.90
N TRP A 260 -6.46 -22.54 -7.22
CA TRP A 260 -6.06 -21.15 -7.29
C TRP A 260 -5.76 -20.64 -5.89
N ASP A 261 -4.64 -19.95 -5.73
CA ASP A 261 -4.22 -19.33 -4.47
C ASP A 261 -3.75 -17.92 -4.79
N MET A 262 -4.32 -16.94 -4.10
CA MET A 262 -4.09 -15.53 -4.37
C MET A 262 -2.61 -15.17 -4.16
N LEU A 263 -1.97 -15.68 -3.10
CA LEU A 263 -0.59 -15.36 -2.77
C LEU A 263 0.36 -15.86 -3.86
N LYS A 264 0.10 -17.07 -4.39
CA LYS A 264 0.86 -17.62 -5.53
C LYS A 264 0.62 -16.82 -6.81
N SER A 265 -0.61 -16.34 -7.04
CA SER A 265 -0.94 -15.57 -8.25
C SER A 265 -0.26 -14.20 -8.30
N LEU A 266 0.06 -13.62 -7.14
CA LEU A 266 0.75 -12.34 -6.99
C LEU A 266 2.26 -12.49 -6.78
N ALA A 267 2.75 -13.72 -6.60
CA ALA A 267 4.16 -13.96 -6.38
C ALA A 267 4.99 -13.59 -7.63
N VAL A 268 6.22 -13.14 -7.38
CA VAL A 268 7.17 -12.76 -8.40
C VAL A 268 7.92 -14.00 -8.88
N ASN A 269 7.91 -14.21 -10.20
CA ASN A 269 8.62 -15.32 -10.81
C ASN A 269 10.13 -15.16 -10.64
N ALA A 270 10.79 -16.23 -10.21
CA ALA A 270 12.24 -16.34 -10.15
C ALA A 270 12.76 -17.03 -11.42
N MET A 271 13.69 -16.41 -12.14
CA MET A 271 14.50 -17.07 -13.17
C MET A 271 15.76 -17.63 -12.50
N GLY A 272 15.75 -18.93 -12.22
CA GLY A 272 16.79 -19.64 -11.46
C GLY A 272 16.23 -20.26 -10.18
N GLN A 273 17.08 -20.96 -9.43
CA GLN A 273 16.70 -21.54 -8.13
C GLN A 273 17.76 -21.23 -7.08
N ILE A 274 17.32 -21.04 -5.84
CA ILE A 274 18.17 -20.94 -4.65
C ILE A 274 17.97 -22.23 -3.86
N GLU A 275 19.01 -23.06 -3.80
CA GLU A 275 19.05 -24.24 -2.92
C GLU A 275 19.14 -23.79 -1.46
N ASP A 276 18.49 -24.51 -0.54
CA ASP A 276 18.47 -24.21 0.90
C ASP A 276 18.33 -22.72 1.24
N ALA A 277 17.30 -22.09 0.67
CA ALA A 277 17.12 -20.63 0.70
C ALA A 277 17.24 -19.97 2.08
N ARG A 278 16.96 -20.69 3.17
CA ARG A 278 17.08 -20.17 4.56
C ARG A 278 18.53 -20.07 5.06
N ASP A 279 19.46 -20.78 4.42
CA ASP A 279 20.89 -20.77 4.73
C ASP A 279 21.72 -19.91 3.74
N CYS A 280 21.04 -19.21 2.83
CA CYS A 280 21.64 -18.35 1.84
C CYS A 280 22.32 -17.11 2.49
N ARG A 281 23.63 -16.96 2.26
CA ARG A 281 24.50 -15.91 2.81
C ARG A 281 24.96 -14.89 1.78
N TYR A 282 24.77 -15.18 0.50
CA TYR A 282 24.99 -14.22 -0.57
C TYR A 282 23.97 -14.45 -1.66
N LEU A 283 23.43 -13.36 -2.17
CA LEU A 283 22.55 -13.38 -3.33
C LEU A 283 22.90 -12.21 -4.24
N LYS A 284 23.05 -12.50 -5.53
CA LYS A 284 23.14 -11.52 -6.60
C LYS A 284 21.98 -11.70 -7.57
N VAL A 285 21.24 -10.63 -7.81
CA VAL A 285 20.04 -10.66 -8.68
C VAL A 285 20.03 -9.51 -9.67
N GLU A 286 19.38 -9.74 -10.79
CA GLU A 286 18.91 -8.71 -11.70
C GLU A 286 17.40 -8.54 -11.50
N LEU A 287 16.96 -7.30 -11.34
CA LEU A 287 15.55 -6.93 -11.25
C LEU A 287 15.09 -6.29 -12.55
N ASP A 288 13.93 -6.70 -13.05
CA ASP A 288 13.27 -6.09 -14.20
C ASP A 288 11.82 -5.72 -13.86
N GLY A 289 11.22 -4.78 -14.61
CA GLY A 289 9.88 -4.25 -14.33
C GLY A 289 9.82 -3.22 -13.18
N ILE A 290 10.97 -2.72 -12.74
CA ILE A 290 11.13 -1.71 -11.71
C ILE A 290 12.21 -0.69 -12.11
N GLU A 291 11.88 0.60 -12.02
CA GLU A 291 12.87 1.67 -12.10
C GLU A 291 13.38 1.95 -10.67
N GLY A 292 14.70 1.94 -10.45
CA GLY A 292 15.25 2.14 -9.10
C GLY A 292 14.86 3.47 -8.43
N ALA A 293 14.43 4.47 -9.22
CA ALA A 293 13.99 5.76 -8.72
C ALA A 293 12.67 5.64 -7.91
N GLY A 294 12.69 6.15 -6.68
CA GLY A 294 11.54 6.08 -5.76
C GLY A 294 11.45 4.80 -4.94
N PHE A 295 12.45 3.91 -5.06
CA PHE A 295 12.62 2.73 -4.20
C PHE A 295 13.83 2.90 -3.28
N SER A 296 13.78 2.23 -2.13
CA SER A 296 14.86 2.21 -1.14
C SER A 296 15.66 0.92 -1.33
N LEU A 297 16.51 0.86 -2.36
CA LEU A 297 17.21 -0.36 -2.76
C LEU A 297 18.57 -0.58 -2.10
N GLU A 298 19.00 0.29 -1.20
CA GLU A 298 20.28 0.14 -0.49
C GLU A 298 20.13 0.22 1.03
N ASP A 299 20.97 -0.52 1.75
CA ASP A 299 21.24 -0.37 3.18
C ASP A 299 22.57 -1.03 3.57
N ASP A 300 22.68 -1.44 4.83
CA ASP A 300 23.85 -2.11 5.40
C ASP A 300 23.96 -3.59 4.95
N PHE A 301 22.98 -4.14 4.23
CA PHE A 301 22.83 -5.56 3.85
C PHE A 301 22.58 -5.76 2.35
N GLN A 302 22.12 -4.72 1.65
CA GLN A 302 21.81 -4.71 0.23
C GLN A 302 22.48 -3.51 -0.46
N ARG A 303 23.09 -3.73 -1.63
CA ARG A 303 23.68 -2.65 -2.46
C ARG A 303 23.27 -2.77 -3.92
N VAL A 304 23.17 -1.62 -4.60
CA VAL A 304 23.00 -1.58 -6.05
C VAL A 304 24.38 -1.66 -6.72
N VAL A 305 24.62 -2.68 -7.54
CA VAL A 305 25.89 -2.87 -8.26
C VAL A 305 25.83 -2.42 -9.72
N SER A 306 24.63 -2.25 -10.28
CA SER A 306 24.39 -1.65 -11.59
C SER A 306 22.97 -1.08 -11.64
N GLN A 307 22.78 0.03 -12.36
CA GLN A 307 21.46 0.66 -12.58
C GLN A 307 20.82 0.25 -13.91
N SER A 308 21.62 -0.23 -14.87
CA SER A 308 21.13 -0.68 -16.18
C SER A 308 22.05 -1.77 -16.75
N PRO A 309 21.67 -3.06 -16.67
CA PRO A 309 20.48 -3.58 -15.98
C PRO A 309 20.54 -3.33 -14.47
N LEU A 310 19.40 -3.26 -13.79
CA LEU A 310 19.35 -3.05 -12.35
C LEU A 310 19.79 -4.34 -11.64
N MET A 311 20.96 -4.30 -11.02
CA MET A 311 21.54 -5.45 -10.30
C MET A 311 21.77 -5.13 -8.84
N LEU A 312 21.40 -6.07 -7.98
CA LEU A 312 21.54 -5.98 -6.53
C LEU A 312 22.44 -7.09 -5.99
N GLU A 313 23.14 -6.80 -4.91
CA GLU A 313 23.79 -7.80 -4.07
C GLU A 313 23.29 -7.70 -2.63
N ILE A 314 23.01 -8.86 -2.02
CA ILE A 314 22.53 -9.00 -0.65
C ILE A 314 23.50 -9.88 0.13
N LYS A 315 23.93 -9.43 1.32
CA LYS A 315 24.83 -10.13 2.24
C LYS A 315 24.40 -9.92 3.70
N PRO A 316 23.98 -10.96 4.45
CA PRO A 316 23.68 -10.88 5.89
C PRO A 316 24.86 -10.44 6.77
N GLU A 317 26.10 -10.65 6.33
CA GLU A 317 27.27 -10.11 7.04
C GLU A 317 27.37 -8.58 6.87
N GLY A 318 26.77 -8.07 5.80
CA GLY A 318 26.59 -6.69 5.44
C GLY A 318 27.72 -6.07 4.62
N PHE A 319 27.46 -4.82 4.26
CA PHE A 319 28.39 -3.91 3.61
C PHE A 319 28.77 -2.84 4.65
N ARG A 320 30.07 -2.53 4.79
CA ARG A 320 30.55 -1.53 5.76
C ARG A 320 29.95 -0.16 5.43
N ARG A 321 28.90 0.23 6.15
CA ARG A 321 28.33 1.57 6.18
C ARG A 321 28.11 1.96 7.65
N SER A 322 28.37 3.22 7.97
CA SER A 322 27.94 3.82 9.23
C SER A 322 26.59 4.47 8.94
N SER A 323 25.54 3.96 9.57
CA SER A 323 24.22 4.59 9.54
C SER A 323 23.96 5.29 10.87
N ILE A 324 23.17 6.38 10.84
CA ILE A 324 22.69 7.05 12.05
C ILE A 324 21.18 6.79 12.11
N PRO A 325 20.62 6.31 13.23
CA PRO A 325 19.21 6.00 13.29
C PRO A 325 18.43 7.30 13.38
N ALA A 326 17.46 7.49 12.49
CA ALA A 326 16.55 8.61 12.61
C ALA A 326 15.68 8.42 13.85
N THR A 327 15.56 9.46 14.69
CA THR A 327 14.75 9.45 15.93
C THR A 327 13.28 9.08 15.70
N LYS A 328 12.77 9.25 14.47
CA LYS A 328 11.43 8.81 14.06
C LYS A 328 11.18 7.31 14.27
N PHE A 329 12.22 6.47 14.19
CA PHE A 329 12.10 5.02 14.34
C PHE A 329 12.02 4.54 15.79
N LEU A 330 11.88 5.46 16.74
CA LEU A 330 11.54 5.20 18.14
C LEU A 330 10.10 5.60 18.48
N LYS A 331 9.45 6.40 17.64
CA LYS A 331 8.12 6.95 17.94
C LYS A 331 7.03 5.93 17.63
N ALA A 332 5.95 6.00 18.40
CA ALA A 332 4.71 5.31 18.08
C ALA A 332 4.11 5.86 16.77
N GLN A 333 3.39 5.00 16.07
CA GLN A 333 2.67 5.29 14.84
C GLN A 333 1.32 4.56 14.87
N PRO A 334 0.33 4.92 14.04
CA PRO A 334 -1.03 4.36 14.13
C PRO A 334 -1.08 2.83 14.21
N MET A 335 -0.21 2.13 13.47
CA MET A 335 -0.15 0.66 13.42
C MET A 335 0.95 0.04 14.30
N VAL A 336 1.79 0.89 14.91
CA VAL A 336 2.95 0.52 15.74
C VAL A 336 2.81 1.27 17.07
N GLN A 337 1.85 0.84 17.90
CA GLN A 337 1.49 1.51 19.17
C GLN A 337 2.51 1.18 20.28
N SER A 338 3.77 1.56 20.08
CA SER A 338 4.89 1.24 20.98
C SER A 338 4.80 1.91 22.36
N ASP A 339 3.93 2.91 22.51
CA ASP A 339 3.60 3.61 23.75
C ASP A 339 2.37 3.03 24.47
N ASP A 340 1.69 2.02 23.91
CA ASP A 340 0.60 1.33 24.59
C ASP A 340 1.13 0.58 25.83
N PRO A 341 0.56 0.80 27.04
CA PRO A 341 1.02 0.16 28.27
C PRO A 341 1.05 -1.37 28.19
N ARG A 342 0.16 -2.00 27.41
CA ARG A 342 0.10 -3.45 27.23
C ARG A 342 1.28 -3.95 26.39
N ILE A 343 1.67 -3.20 25.35
CA ILE A 343 2.87 -3.49 24.55
C ILE A 343 4.12 -3.34 25.42
N MET A 344 4.24 -2.22 26.16
CA MET A 344 5.38 -1.98 27.06
C MET A 344 5.52 -3.07 28.13
N LEU A 345 4.40 -3.47 28.75
CA LEU A 345 4.37 -4.54 29.74
C LEU A 345 4.80 -5.87 29.11
N LYS A 346 4.26 -6.20 27.93
CA LYS A 346 4.61 -7.45 27.24
C LYS A 346 6.09 -7.49 26.86
N ALA A 347 6.63 -6.40 26.32
CA ALA A 347 8.05 -6.32 25.96
C ALA A 347 8.95 -6.58 27.18
N ARG A 348 8.66 -5.95 28.32
CA ARG A 348 9.39 -6.18 29.59
C ARG A 348 9.28 -7.62 30.08
N GLN A 349 8.11 -8.25 29.94
CA GLN A 349 7.92 -9.67 30.29
C GLN A 349 8.77 -10.60 29.43
N ILE A 350 8.85 -10.34 28.12
CA ILE A 350 9.63 -11.17 27.18
C ILE A 350 11.13 -11.07 27.49
N VAL A 351 11.64 -9.86 27.71
CA VAL A 351 13.08 -9.65 27.89
C VAL A 351 13.57 -9.90 29.31
N GLY A 352 12.69 -9.83 30.31
CA GLY A 352 13.04 -10.05 31.72
C GLY A 352 14.23 -9.20 32.17
N ASN A 353 15.33 -9.86 32.57
CA ASN A 353 16.53 -9.21 33.08
C ASN A 353 17.64 -9.02 32.02
N LEU A 354 17.38 -9.34 30.74
CA LEU A 354 18.37 -9.22 29.67
C LEU A 354 18.82 -7.75 29.52
N LYS A 355 20.14 -7.52 29.54
CA LYS A 355 20.75 -6.18 29.43
C LYS A 355 21.28 -5.85 28.04
N SER A 356 21.50 -6.86 27.22
CA SER A 356 22.06 -6.70 25.88
C SER A 356 20.94 -6.57 24.85
N ASP A 357 20.96 -5.51 24.06
CA ASP A 357 19.98 -5.28 22.98
C ASP A 357 19.90 -6.47 22.03
N SER A 358 21.03 -7.09 21.68
CA SER A 358 21.03 -8.28 20.80
C SER A 358 20.29 -9.46 21.43
N LEU A 359 20.42 -9.67 22.74
CA LEU A 359 19.69 -10.72 23.44
C LEU A 359 18.20 -10.37 23.56
N GLN A 360 17.87 -9.10 23.77
CA GLN A 360 16.47 -8.64 23.79
C GLN A 360 15.79 -8.83 22.43
N ILE A 361 16.46 -8.44 21.35
CA ILE A 361 16.02 -8.64 19.97
C ILE A 361 15.79 -10.13 19.68
N ALA A 362 16.73 -11.00 20.04
CA ALA A 362 16.58 -12.44 19.84
C ALA A 362 15.40 -13.01 20.64
N ALA A 363 15.23 -12.61 21.90
CA ALA A 363 14.10 -13.03 22.74
C ALA A 363 12.75 -12.61 22.15
N ILE A 364 12.64 -11.37 21.66
CA ILE A 364 11.43 -10.87 21.02
C ILE A 364 11.18 -11.59 19.69
N THR A 365 12.21 -11.82 18.88
CA THR A 365 12.10 -12.56 17.61
C THR A 365 11.51 -13.94 17.85
N ASN A 366 12.09 -14.69 18.79
CA ASN A 366 11.65 -16.03 19.13
C ASN A 366 10.23 -16.01 19.72
N TRP A 367 9.93 -15.07 20.61
CA TRP A 367 8.61 -14.97 21.21
C TRP A 367 7.54 -14.69 20.15
N VAL A 368 7.75 -13.74 19.24
CA VAL A 368 6.80 -13.44 18.16
C VAL A 368 6.62 -14.66 17.26
N TYR A 369 7.72 -15.27 16.81
CA TYR A 369 7.67 -16.48 15.98
C TYR A 369 6.89 -17.64 16.60
N SER A 370 7.03 -17.85 17.91
CA SER A 370 6.40 -18.98 18.62
C SER A 370 5.00 -18.69 19.14
N ASN A 371 4.61 -17.41 19.28
CA ASN A 371 3.34 -17.03 19.92
C ASN A 371 2.34 -16.38 18.96
N ILE A 372 2.75 -16.05 17.73
CA ILE A 372 1.85 -15.53 16.70
C ILE A 372 1.70 -16.62 15.63
N GLU A 373 0.48 -17.12 15.49
CA GLU A 373 0.11 -18.05 14.44
C GLU A 373 0.13 -17.33 13.09
N LYS A 374 0.69 -17.97 12.07
CA LYS A 374 0.74 -17.40 10.72
C LYS A 374 -0.63 -17.52 10.08
N ASP A 375 -1.29 -16.39 9.90
CA ASP A 375 -2.64 -16.33 9.35
C ASP A 375 -2.75 -15.16 8.36
N TYR A 376 -3.31 -15.40 7.17
CA TYR A 376 -3.41 -14.40 6.09
C TYR A 376 -4.78 -13.70 6.07
N ALA A 377 -5.35 -13.45 7.24
CA ALA A 377 -6.55 -12.64 7.36
C ALA A 377 -6.25 -11.18 6.96
N ILE A 378 -7.15 -10.55 6.19
CA ILE A 378 -6.96 -9.15 5.81
C ILE A 378 -7.40 -8.24 6.95
N SER A 379 -6.46 -7.47 7.47
CA SER A 379 -6.71 -6.51 8.56
C SER A 379 -6.10 -5.14 8.23
N LEU A 380 -6.57 -4.10 8.91
CA LEU A 380 -5.76 -2.89 9.07
C LEU A 380 -4.74 -3.17 10.17
N PRO A 381 -3.42 -3.16 9.87
CA PRO A 381 -2.42 -3.66 10.81
C PRO A 381 -2.46 -2.91 12.15
N SER A 382 -2.43 -3.62 13.28
CA SER A 382 -2.42 -2.98 14.60
C SER A 382 -1.66 -3.84 15.57
N ALA A 383 -0.46 -3.40 15.99
CA ALA A 383 0.41 -4.18 16.87
C ALA A 383 -0.31 -4.65 18.14
N ILE A 384 -1.18 -3.82 18.70
CA ILE A 384 -1.96 -4.18 19.89
C ILE A 384 -3.08 -5.21 19.61
N GLU A 385 -3.73 -5.16 18.44
CA GLU A 385 -4.66 -6.22 18.03
C GLU A 385 -3.93 -7.54 17.82
N VAL A 386 -2.76 -7.52 17.17
CA VAL A 386 -1.94 -8.72 16.98
C VAL A 386 -1.54 -9.32 18.34
N LEU A 387 -1.20 -8.48 19.32
CA LEU A 387 -0.91 -8.93 20.67
C LEU A 387 -2.11 -9.66 21.33
N ARG A 388 -3.34 -9.23 21.03
CA ARG A 388 -4.59 -9.84 21.52
C ARG A 388 -4.94 -11.12 20.76
N VAL A 389 -5.04 -11.03 19.43
CA VAL A 389 -5.55 -12.09 18.55
C VAL A 389 -4.56 -13.26 18.44
N LYS A 390 -3.25 -12.98 18.53
CA LYS A 390 -2.18 -13.99 18.39
C LYS A 390 -2.12 -14.66 17.02
N LYS A 391 -2.63 -13.98 15.99
CA LYS A 391 -2.56 -14.42 14.60
C LYS A 391 -2.11 -13.27 13.71
N GLY A 392 -1.79 -13.55 12.45
CA GLY A 392 -1.52 -12.54 11.43
C GLY A 392 -0.38 -12.93 10.48
N ASP A 393 -0.16 -12.13 9.45
CA ASP A 393 0.83 -12.40 8.42
C ASP A 393 2.15 -11.66 8.69
N CYS A 394 3.00 -11.52 7.66
CA CYS A 394 4.26 -10.80 7.75
C CYS A 394 4.12 -9.34 8.23
N ASN A 395 3.02 -8.66 7.91
CA ASN A 395 2.70 -7.31 8.33
C ASN A 395 2.41 -7.26 9.83
N GLU A 396 1.54 -8.14 10.33
CA GLU A 396 1.21 -8.23 11.75
C GLU A 396 2.42 -8.61 12.61
N HIS A 397 3.21 -9.59 12.16
CA HIS A 397 4.46 -9.99 12.83
C HIS A 397 5.45 -8.82 12.89
N SER A 398 5.64 -8.11 11.78
CA SER A 398 6.54 -6.96 11.69
C SER A 398 6.06 -5.79 12.54
N ALA A 399 4.76 -5.48 12.53
CA ALA A 399 4.17 -4.41 13.32
C ALA A 399 4.30 -4.67 14.82
N LEU A 400 3.94 -5.88 15.28
CA LEU A 400 4.08 -6.26 16.68
C LEU A 400 5.54 -6.28 17.14
N PHE A 401 6.43 -6.89 16.36
CA PHE A 401 7.86 -6.88 16.67
C PHE A 401 8.40 -5.45 16.78
N THR A 402 8.05 -4.58 15.83
CA THR A 402 8.48 -3.17 15.82
C THR A 402 7.95 -2.43 17.04
N ALA A 403 6.68 -2.66 17.44
CA ALA A 403 6.11 -2.01 18.62
C ALA A 403 6.80 -2.46 19.92
N LEU A 404 7.06 -3.77 20.06
CA LEU A 404 7.77 -4.34 21.21
C LEU A 404 9.19 -3.78 21.33
N THR A 405 9.96 -3.77 20.24
CA THR A 405 11.34 -3.28 20.24
C THR A 405 11.43 -1.77 20.46
N ARG A 406 10.58 -0.96 19.80
CA ARG A 406 10.52 0.49 20.04
C ARG A 406 10.15 0.84 21.48
N SER A 407 9.28 0.06 22.12
CA SER A 407 8.91 0.25 23.53
C SER A 407 10.07 0.05 24.52
N LEU A 408 11.12 -0.65 24.09
CA LEU A 408 12.37 -0.86 24.84
C LEU A 408 13.46 0.16 24.48
N GLY A 409 13.17 1.12 23.59
CA GLY A 409 14.13 2.12 23.13
C GLY A 409 15.04 1.63 22.01
N ILE A 410 14.72 0.51 21.35
CA ILE A 410 15.49 -0.03 20.22
C ILE A 410 14.91 0.55 18.92
N PRO A 411 15.64 1.41 18.18
CA PRO A 411 15.13 1.98 16.94
C PRO A 411 14.86 0.89 15.91
N THR A 412 13.63 0.83 15.41
CA THR A 412 13.21 -0.25 14.50
C THR A 412 12.36 0.31 13.37
N LYS A 413 12.64 -0.07 12.12
CA LYS A 413 11.87 0.30 10.94
C LYS A 413 11.30 -0.96 10.28
N ILE A 414 10.26 -0.81 9.46
CA ILE A 414 9.71 -1.91 8.67
C ILE A 414 10.30 -1.81 7.25
N CYS A 415 10.82 -2.92 6.76
CA CYS A 415 11.26 -3.13 5.39
C CYS A 415 10.17 -3.88 4.63
N LEU A 416 10.05 -3.56 3.36
CA LEU A 416 9.07 -4.12 2.44
C LEU A 416 9.78 -4.55 1.17
N GLY A 417 9.45 -5.72 0.67
CA GLY A 417 10.09 -6.25 -0.53
C GLY A 417 9.60 -7.64 -0.87
N VAL A 418 10.52 -8.50 -1.29
CA VAL A 418 10.21 -9.89 -1.63
C VAL A 418 11.17 -10.88 -0.98
N VAL A 419 10.70 -12.07 -0.67
CA VAL A 419 11.49 -13.18 -0.12
C VAL A 419 11.30 -14.45 -0.94
N TYR A 420 12.41 -15.14 -1.21
CA TYR A 420 12.38 -16.41 -1.94
C TYR A 420 11.84 -17.54 -1.07
N LYS A 421 10.83 -18.25 -1.57
CA LYS A 421 10.27 -19.45 -0.96
C LYS A 421 9.66 -20.34 -2.05
N ASP A 422 9.91 -21.64 -2.00
CA ASP A 422 9.28 -22.64 -2.88
C ASP A 422 9.36 -22.30 -4.39
N GLY A 423 10.48 -21.75 -4.85
CA GLY A 423 10.71 -21.40 -6.26
C GLY A 423 10.17 -20.04 -6.71
N LEU A 424 9.55 -19.27 -5.80
CA LEU A 424 8.94 -17.97 -6.09
C LEU A 424 9.41 -16.91 -5.09
N PHE A 425 9.30 -15.64 -5.48
CA PHE A 425 9.50 -14.51 -4.58
C PHE A 425 8.15 -13.98 -4.11
N TYR A 426 7.84 -14.13 -2.82
CA TYR A 426 6.60 -13.60 -2.24
C TYR A 426 6.83 -12.21 -1.68
N TYR A 427 5.86 -11.31 -1.87
CA TYR A 427 5.86 -10.03 -1.16
C TYR A 427 5.87 -10.24 0.34
N HIS A 428 6.71 -9.49 1.03
CA HIS A 428 6.98 -9.71 2.45
C HIS A 428 7.31 -8.41 3.16
N ALA A 429 6.97 -8.37 4.44
CA ALA A 429 7.34 -7.32 5.37
C ALA A 429 8.21 -7.91 6.49
N TRP A 430 9.31 -7.23 6.83
CA TRP A 430 10.18 -7.63 7.93
C TRP A 430 10.76 -6.41 8.64
N PRO A 431 11.02 -6.46 9.96
CA PRO A 431 11.68 -5.38 10.69
C PRO A 431 13.19 -5.29 10.41
N ALA A 432 13.73 -4.09 10.54
CA ALA A 432 15.16 -3.85 10.68
C ALA A 432 15.42 -3.03 11.95
N VAL A 433 16.26 -3.56 12.84
CA VAL A 433 16.63 -2.96 14.12
C VAL A 433 17.97 -2.26 14.02
N TYR A 434 18.12 -1.12 14.67
CA TYR A 434 19.41 -0.45 14.73
C TYR A 434 20.24 -0.99 15.90
N LEU A 435 21.34 -1.67 15.59
CA LEU A 435 22.22 -2.32 16.57
C LEU A 435 23.68 -2.07 16.18
N ASN A 436 24.52 -1.64 17.11
CA ASN A 436 25.97 -1.48 16.90
C ASN A 436 26.38 -0.67 15.65
N GLY A 437 25.65 0.41 15.32
CA GLY A 437 26.02 1.28 14.19
C GLY A 437 25.43 0.89 12.83
N ARG A 438 24.56 -0.13 12.78
CA ARG A 438 23.98 -0.68 11.56
C ARG A 438 22.50 -1.05 11.71
N TRP A 439 21.77 -1.02 10.61
CA TRP A 439 20.43 -1.59 10.49
C TRP A 439 20.53 -3.09 10.20
N LEU A 440 20.19 -3.91 11.19
CA LEU A 440 20.14 -5.36 11.11
C LEU A 440 18.71 -5.80 10.74
N PRO A 441 18.47 -6.40 9.55
CA PRO A 441 17.18 -7.00 9.22
C PRO A 441 16.96 -8.26 10.05
N VAL A 442 15.76 -8.38 10.61
CA VAL A 442 15.30 -9.49 11.45
C VAL A 442 13.99 -9.97 10.85
N ASP A 443 13.71 -11.27 10.88
CA ASP A 443 12.43 -11.80 10.41
C ASP A 443 11.74 -12.63 11.50
N PRO A 444 10.80 -12.04 12.27
CA PRO A 444 10.03 -12.76 13.27
C PRO A 444 8.98 -13.71 12.66
N THR A 445 8.61 -13.55 11.39
CA THR A 445 7.72 -14.49 10.69
C THR A 445 8.44 -15.81 10.39
N PHE A 446 9.72 -15.75 10.01
CA PHE A 446 10.55 -16.94 9.80
C PHE A 446 11.41 -17.34 11.01
N GLY A 447 11.34 -16.59 12.12
CA GLY A 447 12.13 -16.88 13.33
C GLY A 447 13.63 -16.59 13.16
N GLN A 448 13.99 -15.73 12.21
CA GLN A 448 15.37 -15.39 11.89
C GLN A 448 15.82 -14.16 12.68
N GLN A 449 16.81 -14.34 13.55
CA GLN A 449 17.46 -13.24 14.28
C GLN A 449 18.28 -12.33 13.35
N THR A 450 18.61 -12.83 12.16
CA THR A 450 19.18 -12.07 11.06
C THR A 450 18.59 -12.65 9.78
N ALA A 451 17.91 -11.81 9.01
CA ALA A 451 17.33 -12.23 7.73
C ALA A 451 18.42 -12.77 6.79
N ASP A 452 18.09 -13.83 6.05
CA ASP A 452 18.98 -14.42 5.05
C ASP A 452 19.12 -13.54 3.79
N ALA A 453 20.01 -13.93 2.87
CA ALA A 453 20.28 -13.14 1.66
C ALA A 453 19.11 -13.12 0.65
N THR A 454 18.06 -13.93 0.86
CA THR A 454 16.91 -13.99 -0.06
C THR A 454 15.88 -12.90 0.16
N HIS A 455 16.08 -12.05 1.18
CA HIS A 455 15.26 -10.88 1.47
C HIS A 455 15.71 -9.71 0.60
N ILE A 456 14.99 -9.47 -0.51
CA ILE A 456 15.27 -8.35 -1.42
C ILE A 456 14.39 -7.17 -1.01
N LYS A 457 15.01 -6.15 -0.42
CA LYS A 457 14.33 -4.94 0.03
C LYS A 457 14.01 -4.03 -1.16
N LEU A 458 12.76 -3.56 -1.21
CA LEU A 458 12.31 -2.58 -2.19
C LEU A 458 12.02 -1.23 -1.55
N LEU A 459 11.40 -1.23 -0.37
CA LEU A 459 10.98 -0.04 0.34
C LEU A 459 11.28 -0.17 1.84
N GLU A 460 11.30 0.96 2.54
CA GLU A 460 11.44 0.99 3.99
C GLU A 460 10.72 2.19 4.57
N GLY A 461 10.29 2.06 5.82
CA GLY A 461 9.72 3.17 6.58
C GLY A 461 8.45 2.75 7.30
N SER A 462 7.42 3.57 7.14
CA SER A 462 6.10 3.37 7.72
C SER A 462 5.15 2.74 6.69
N TYR A 463 3.94 2.39 7.12
CA TYR A 463 2.97 1.65 6.32
C TYR A 463 2.57 2.36 5.02
N GLU A 464 2.67 3.68 4.93
CA GLU A 464 2.47 4.43 3.67
C GLU A 464 3.41 3.95 2.55
N SER A 465 4.51 3.29 2.90
CA SER A 465 5.43 2.65 1.97
C SER A 465 4.84 1.39 1.32
N THR A 466 3.82 0.74 1.88
CA THR A 466 3.17 -0.45 1.27
C THR A 466 2.48 -0.12 -0.04
N VAL A 467 1.94 1.10 -0.17
CA VAL A 467 1.37 1.61 -1.42
C VAL A 467 2.41 1.60 -2.55
N GLY A 468 3.69 1.83 -2.22
CA GLY A 468 4.76 1.74 -3.19
C GLY A 468 4.98 0.33 -3.76
N LEU A 469 4.66 -0.74 -3.01
CA LEU A 469 4.74 -2.12 -3.52
C LEU A 469 3.72 -2.36 -4.64
N MET A 470 2.53 -1.77 -4.55
CA MET A 470 1.49 -1.92 -5.57
C MET A 470 1.97 -1.50 -6.97
N ARG A 471 2.93 -0.57 -7.07
CA ARG A 471 3.50 -0.11 -8.34
C ARG A 471 4.25 -1.20 -9.11
N VAL A 472 4.71 -2.24 -8.43
CA VAL A 472 5.53 -3.32 -9.00
C VAL A 472 4.82 -4.68 -9.05
N ILE A 473 3.64 -4.81 -8.43
CA ILE A 473 2.84 -6.03 -8.49
C ILE A 473 2.49 -6.37 -9.94
N GLY A 474 2.78 -7.61 -10.34
CA GLY A 474 2.55 -8.12 -11.70
C GLY A 474 3.55 -7.63 -12.76
N LYS A 475 4.52 -6.77 -12.39
CA LYS A 475 5.55 -6.25 -13.30
C LYS A 475 6.95 -6.74 -12.93
N LEU A 476 7.23 -6.83 -11.63
CA LEU A 476 8.55 -7.22 -11.14
C LEU A 476 8.90 -8.65 -11.57
N THR A 477 10.11 -8.84 -12.08
CA THR A 477 10.71 -10.17 -12.24
C THR A 477 12.10 -10.18 -11.62
N VAL A 478 12.52 -11.35 -11.13
CA VAL A 478 13.82 -11.54 -10.48
C VAL A 478 14.60 -12.60 -11.22
N ARG A 479 15.80 -12.27 -11.72
CA ARG A 479 16.76 -13.24 -12.23
C ARG A 479 17.85 -13.47 -11.19
N ILE A 480 18.04 -14.72 -10.78
CA ILE A 480 19.13 -15.12 -9.90
C ILE A 480 20.40 -15.23 -10.74
N VAL A 481 21.39 -14.40 -10.43
CA VAL A 481 22.69 -14.36 -11.11
C VAL A 481 23.69 -15.25 -10.37
N ASP A 482 23.69 -15.19 -9.04
CA ASP A 482 24.59 -15.95 -8.18
C ASP A 482 23.98 -16.11 -6.78
N SER A 483 24.26 -17.21 -6.09
CA SER A 483 23.84 -17.45 -4.70
C SER A 483 24.80 -18.39 -3.98
N GLU A 484 25.12 -18.09 -2.72
CA GLU A 484 25.98 -18.94 -1.88
C GLU A 484 25.30 -19.25 -0.54
N ASN A 485 25.33 -20.53 -0.15
CA ASN A 485 24.93 -20.99 1.18
C ASN A 485 26.14 -21.08 2.10
N SER A 486 25.93 -21.02 3.41
CA SER A 486 26.98 -21.41 4.35
C SER A 486 27.36 -22.87 4.10
N ARG A 487 28.58 -23.14 3.60
CA ARG A 487 29.11 -24.51 3.56
C ARG A 487 29.01 -25.05 4.98
N LEU A 488 28.20 -26.09 5.18
CA LEU A 488 28.37 -26.95 6.34
C LEU A 488 29.84 -27.35 6.33
N ALA A 489 30.56 -27.02 7.40
CA ALA A 489 31.85 -27.65 7.62
C ALA A 489 31.55 -29.15 7.72
N GLU A 490 31.81 -29.89 6.65
CA GLU A 490 31.96 -31.34 6.71
C GLU A 490 32.98 -31.60 7.84
N LYS A 491 32.48 -32.15 8.94
CA LYS A 491 33.28 -32.70 10.02
C LYS A 491 33.00 -34.17 10.12
#